data_AF-V9ETL0-F1
#
_entry.id   AF-V9ETL0-F1
#
_cell.length_a   1.000
_cell.length_b   1.000
_cell.length_c   1.000
_cell.angle_alpha   90.00
_cell.angle_beta   90.00
_cell.angle_gamma   90.00
#
_symmetry.space_group_name_H-M   'P 1'
#
loop_
_entity.id
_entity.type
_entity.pdbx_description
1 polymer ?
#
loop_
_entity_poly.entity_id
_entity_poly.type
_entity_poly.pdbx_seq_one_letter_code
_entity_poly.pdbx_strand_id
1 'polypeptide(L)'
;MDSEEYGSLLKMQFRYAGKRIVDQHRQVAVRSGQSQFLEAFGIPVIDVHVQEKQWLVLSELSPGMTMMKVCLDMYVHFNRALPNHQQFVDQTCQVLAKQKQLGFESVLQDIEQSLLVGDAS
;
A
#
# COMPACT_ATOMS: atom_id res chain seq x y z
N MET A 1 -10.70 7.06 21.30
CA MET A 1 -10.56 8.30 20.52
C MET A 1 -10.31 7.89 19.08
N ASP A 2 -11.41 7.46 18.48
CA ASP A 2 -11.88 7.56 17.11
C ASP A 2 -10.86 7.63 15.97
N SER A 3 -10.80 6.51 15.24
CA SER A 3 -10.18 6.31 13.94
C SER A 3 -10.79 7.16 12.80
N GLU A 4 -11.74 8.04 13.10
CA GLU A 4 -12.49 8.85 12.12
C GLU A 4 -11.79 10.17 11.73
N GLU A 5 -10.86 10.69 12.54
CA GLU A 5 -10.20 11.98 12.24
C GLU A 5 -9.14 11.91 11.13
N TYR A 6 -8.63 10.73 10.77
CA TYR A 6 -7.59 10.61 9.73
C TYR A 6 -8.15 10.61 8.30
N GLY A 7 -9.42 10.28 8.12
CA GLY A 7 -10.08 10.24 6.82
C GLY A 7 -10.22 11.61 6.15
N SER A 8 -10.09 12.70 6.92
CA SER A 8 -10.23 14.08 6.43
C SER A 8 -8.89 14.75 6.05
N LEU A 9 -7.75 14.15 6.41
CA LEU A 9 -6.44 14.81 6.26
C LEU A 9 -5.86 14.69 4.85
N LEU A 10 -6.16 13.63 4.12
CA LEU A 10 -5.58 13.39 2.80
C LEU A 10 -6.66 12.92 1.84
N LYS A 11 -6.85 13.65 0.75
CA LYS A 11 -7.68 13.23 -0.37
C LYS A 11 -6.77 12.77 -1.50
N MET A 12 -6.86 11.49 -1.84
CA MET A 12 -6.02 10.89 -2.87
C MET A 12 -6.89 10.26 -3.96
N GLN A 13 -6.50 10.45 -5.22
CA GLN A 13 -7.04 9.69 -6.33
C GLN A 13 -6.11 8.52 -6.63
N PHE A 14 -6.66 7.32 -6.50
CA PHE A 14 -5.94 6.08 -6.69
C PHE A 14 -6.06 5.56 -8.12
N ARG A 15 -4.96 5.07 -8.69
CA ARG A 15 -4.99 4.22 -9.89
C ARG A 15 -4.08 3.04 -9.66
N TYR A 16 -4.62 1.84 -9.83
CA TYR A 16 -3.90 0.60 -9.61
C TYR A 16 -3.99 -0.31 -10.84
N ALA A 17 -2.88 -1.00 -11.12
CA ALA A 17 -2.81 -2.11 -12.04
C ALA A 17 -2.28 -3.34 -11.28
N GLY A 18 -2.92 -4.48 -11.47
CA GLY A 18 -2.56 -5.74 -10.83
C GLY A 18 -2.18 -6.80 -11.86
N LYS A 19 -1.26 -7.68 -11.48
CA LYS A 19 -0.98 -8.92 -12.21
C LYS A 19 -0.73 -10.05 -11.21
N ARG A 20 -1.37 -11.20 -11.44
CA ARG A 20 -1.09 -12.45 -10.72
C ARG A 20 -0.42 -13.43 -11.67
N ILE A 21 0.61 -14.10 -11.18
CA ILE A 21 1.33 -15.16 -11.87
C ILE A 21 1.33 -16.35 -10.93
N VAL A 22 0.88 -17.50 -11.41
CA VAL A 22 0.86 -18.76 -10.65
C VAL A 22 1.68 -19.77 -11.42
N ASP A 23 2.66 -20.35 -10.76
CA ASP A 23 3.44 -21.49 -11.22
C ASP A 23 3.27 -22.66 -10.24
N GLN A 24 3.92 -23.80 -10.51
CA GLN A 24 3.70 -25.04 -9.78
C GLN A 24 4.06 -24.97 -8.29
N HIS A 25 5.01 -24.13 -7.89
CA HIS A 25 5.50 -24.04 -6.50
C HIS A 25 5.53 -22.60 -5.97
N ARG A 26 5.06 -21.64 -6.76
CA ARG A 26 5.14 -20.23 -6.43
C ARG A 26 3.98 -19.46 -7.05
N GLN A 27 3.50 -18.51 -6.26
CA GLN A 27 2.53 -17.52 -6.70
C GLN A 27 3.09 -16.13 -6.44
N VAL A 28 2.99 -15.27 -7.45
CA VAL A 28 3.39 -13.87 -7.36
C VAL A 28 2.20 -12.99 -7.70
N ALA A 29 1.79 -12.14 -6.77
CA ALA A 29 0.87 -11.05 -7.02
C ALA A 29 1.65 -9.73 -7.00
N VAL A 30 1.47 -8.93 -8.05
CA VAL A 30 2.08 -7.62 -8.20
C VAL A 30 0.96 -6.61 -8.31
N ARG A 31 1.04 -5.55 -7.49
CA ARG A 31 0.18 -4.38 -7.60
C ARG A 31 1.06 -3.16 -7.81
N SER A 32 0.78 -2.36 -8.81
CA SER A 32 1.45 -1.08 -9.02
C SER A 32 0.40 0.02 -8.98
N GLY A 33 0.66 1.04 -8.17
CA GLY A 33 -0.17 2.22 -8.02
C GLY A 33 0.51 3.46 -8.59
N GLN A 34 -0.26 4.28 -9.29
CA GLN A 34 0.10 5.66 -9.61
C GLN A 34 -1.03 6.56 -9.14
N SER A 35 -0.84 7.15 -7.97
CA SER A 35 -1.85 7.95 -7.29
C SER A 35 -1.42 9.42 -7.24
N GLN A 36 -2.39 10.30 -7.08
CA GLN A 36 -2.14 11.73 -6.90
C GLN A 36 -2.89 12.24 -5.68
N PHE A 37 -2.26 13.11 -4.91
CA PHE A 37 -2.97 13.86 -3.88
C PHE A 37 -3.77 14.97 -4.55
N LEU A 38 -5.02 15.10 -4.13
CA LEU A 38 -5.92 16.20 -4.50
C LEU A 38 -5.94 17.25 -3.39
N GLU A 39 -5.83 16.80 -2.14
CA GLU A 39 -5.87 17.65 -0.95
C GLU A 39 -5.03 17.01 0.15
N ALA A 40 -4.30 17.83 0.90
CA ALA A 40 -3.56 17.41 2.07
C ALA A 40 -3.65 18.47 3.17
N PHE A 41 -4.02 18.04 4.37
CA PHE A 41 -4.20 18.87 5.56
C PHE A 41 -5.20 20.03 5.34
N GLY A 42 -6.27 19.78 4.58
CA GLY A 42 -7.27 20.80 4.24
C GLY A 42 -6.85 21.76 3.12
N ILE A 43 -5.69 21.52 2.49
CA ILE A 43 -5.11 22.38 1.46
C ILE A 43 -5.09 21.63 0.13
N PRO A 44 -5.69 22.17 -0.95
CA PRO A 44 -5.53 21.62 -2.29
C PRO A 44 -4.06 21.58 -2.67
N VAL A 45 -3.58 20.42 -3.10
CA VAL A 45 -2.19 20.23 -3.54
C VAL A 45 -2.15 19.90 -5.02
N ILE A 46 -1.20 20.52 -5.71
CA ILE A 46 -0.98 20.33 -7.15
C ILE A 46 0.38 19.64 -7.31
N ASP A 47 0.47 18.68 -8.22
CA ASP A 47 1.69 17.97 -8.59
C ASP A 47 2.36 17.16 -7.46
N VAL A 48 1.58 16.63 -6.51
CA VAL A 48 2.08 15.64 -5.54
C VAL A 48 1.65 14.25 -5.97
N HIS A 49 2.62 13.45 -6.41
CA HIS A 49 2.40 12.11 -6.95
C HIS A 49 2.93 11.03 -6.02
N VAL A 50 2.19 9.93 -5.93
CA VAL A 50 2.60 8.73 -5.20
C VAL A 50 2.69 7.58 -6.18
N GLN A 51 3.86 6.95 -6.23
CA GLN A 51 4.05 5.70 -6.94
C GLN A 51 4.22 4.59 -5.93
N GLU A 52 3.45 3.53 -6.09
CA GLU A 52 3.45 2.37 -5.19
C GLU A 52 3.74 1.12 -6.02
N LYS A 53 4.53 0.21 -5.45
CA LYS A 53 4.68 -1.14 -5.98
C LYS A 53 4.70 -2.14 -4.84
N GLN A 54 3.73 -3.02 -4.84
CA GLN A 54 3.62 -4.11 -3.90
C GLN A 54 3.84 -5.45 -4.62
N TRP A 55 4.64 -6.30 -4.00
CA TRP A 55 4.86 -7.69 -4.40
C TRP A 55 4.48 -8.58 -3.24
N LEU A 56 3.59 -9.52 -3.50
CA LEU A 56 3.34 -10.65 -2.64
C LEU A 56 3.87 -11.89 -3.35
N VAL A 57 4.84 -12.55 -2.74
CA VAL A 57 5.41 -13.81 -3.22
C VAL A 57 5.09 -14.90 -2.22
N LEU A 58 4.36 -15.91 -2.66
CA LEU A 58 4.14 -17.15 -1.96
C LEU A 58 5.02 -18.21 -2.63
N SER A 59 5.77 -18.99 -1.86
CA SER A 59 6.64 -20.04 -2.40
C SER A 59 6.60 -21.25 -1.48
N GLU A 60 6.29 -22.42 -2.01
CA GLU A 60 6.38 -23.68 -1.30
C GLU A 60 7.86 -23.97 -0.99
N LEU A 61 8.19 -24.19 0.28
CA LEU A 61 9.53 -24.60 0.70
C LEU A 61 9.62 -26.13 0.81
N SER A 62 8.53 -26.77 1.26
CA SER A 62 8.35 -28.21 1.38
C SER A 62 6.84 -28.51 1.45
N PRO A 63 6.40 -29.78 1.31
CA PRO A 63 5.00 -30.13 1.49
C PRO A 63 4.45 -29.59 2.82
N GLY A 64 3.37 -28.82 2.74
CA GLY A 64 2.74 -28.18 3.91
C GLY A 64 3.44 -26.93 4.46
N MET A 65 4.52 -26.45 3.83
CA MET A 65 5.25 -25.26 4.26
C MET A 65 5.38 -24.25 3.12
N THR A 66 4.80 -23.07 3.31
CA THR A 66 4.85 -21.97 2.35
C THR A 66 5.53 -20.76 2.99
N MET A 67 6.56 -20.24 2.32
CA MET A 67 7.11 -18.93 2.63
C MET A 67 6.25 -17.85 2.00
N MET A 68 5.92 -16.83 2.78
CA MET A 68 5.35 -15.59 2.29
C MET A 68 6.39 -14.47 2.38
N LYS A 69 6.60 -13.76 1.28
CA LYS A 69 7.40 -12.55 1.21
C LYS A 69 6.56 -11.41 0.67
N VAL A 70 6.43 -10.36 1.48
CA VAL A 70 5.77 -9.11 1.08
C VAL A 70 6.84 -8.05 0.90
N CYS A 71 6.88 -7.42 -0.27
CA CYS A 71 7.77 -6.29 -0.55
C CYS A 71 6.93 -5.10 -0.98
N LEU A 72 7.12 -3.97 -0.32
CA LEU A 72 6.44 -2.72 -0.63
C LEU A 72 7.46 -1.65 -0.93
N ASP A 73 7.34 -1.04 -2.09
CA ASP A 73 8.09 0.13 -2.51
C ASP A 73 7.12 1.29 -2.70
N MET A 74 7.49 2.50 -2.25
CA MET A 74 6.67 3.69 -2.45
C MET A 74 7.57 4.92 -2.60
N TYR A 75 7.29 5.69 -3.65
CA TYR A 75 7.92 6.97 -3.92
C TYR A 75 6.87 8.06 -3.84
N VAL A 76 7.22 9.16 -3.18
CA VAL A 76 6.38 10.36 -3.11
C VAL A 76 7.16 11.51 -3.71
N HIS A 77 6.59 12.12 -4.74
CA HIS A 77 7.15 13.30 -5.39
C HIS A 77 6.42 14.52 -4.87
N PHE A 78 7.17 15.42 -4.21
CA PHE A 78 6.65 16.67 -3.68
C PHE A 78 7.04 17.85 -4.57
N ASN A 79 6.11 18.78 -4.78
CA ASN A 79 6.41 20.04 -5.44
C ASN A 79 7.08 21.01 -4.46
N ARG A 80 8.27 21.50 -4.81
CA ARG A 80 9.08 22.42 -3.98
C ARG A 80 8.46 23.81 -3.81
N ALA A 81 7.45 24.17 -4.59
CA ALA A 81 6.79 25.48 -4.51
C ALA A 81 5.88 25.64 -3.28
N LEU A 82 5.69 24.59 -2.46
CA LEU A 82 4.83 24.64 -1.29
C LEU A 82 5.45 25.46 -0.15
N PRO A 83 4.72 26.42 0.46
CA PRO A 83 5.17 27.07 1.69
C PRO A 83 5.30 26.05 2.82
N ASN A 84 6.30 26.21 3.69
CA ASN A 84 6.62 25.24 4.75
C ASN A 84 6.86 23.80 4.24
N HIS A 85 7.42 23.66 3.03
CA HIS A 85 7.66 22.40 2.32
C HIS A 85 8.16 21.25 3.21
N GLN A 86 9.16 21.48 4.07
CA GLN A 86 9.71 20.41 4.89
C GLN A 86 8.71 19.85 5.91
N GLN A 87 7.97 20.74 6.59
CA GLN A 87 6.93 20.32 7.53
C GLN A 87 5.82 19.55 6.82
N PHE A 88 5.42 19.99 5.63
CA PHE A 88 4.46 19.28 4.80
C PHE A 88 4.95 17.86 4.44
N VAL A 89 6.20 17.75 3.96
CA VAL A 89 6.83 16.46 3.65
C VAL A 89 6.83 15.53 4.87
N ASP A 90 7.25 16.03 6.02
CA ASP A 90 7.36 15.22 7.24
C ASP A 90 5.98 14.71 7.69
N GLN A 91 4.95 15.56 7.67
CA GLN A 91 3.59 15.18 8.01
C GLN A 91 2.99 14.18 7.01
N THR A 92 3.17 14.40 5.70
CA THR A 92 2.70 13.45 4.68
C THR A 92 3.39 12.09 4.83
N CYS A 93 4.69 12.07 5.07
CA CYS A 93 5.45 10.84 5.32
C CYS A 93 4.94 10.08 6.56
N GLN A 94 4.63 10.77 7.66
CA GLN A 94 4.08 10.13 8.86
C GLN A 94 2.71 9.49 8.61
N VAL A 95 1.81 10.17 7.91
CA VAL A 95 0.49 9.61 7.60
C VAL A 95 0.60 8.43 6.62
N LEU A 96 1.44 8.54 5.60
CA LEU A 96 1.70 7.44 4.66
C LEU A 96 2.33 6.23 5.33
N ALA A 97 3.25 6.42 6.28
CA ALA A 97 3.84 5.33 7.06
C ALA A 97 2.76 4.57 7.85
N LYS A 98 1.81 5.29 8.47
CA LYS A 98 0.67 4.68 9.17
C LYS A 98 -0.27 3.94 8.21
N GLN A 99 -0.60 4.55 7.06
CA GLN A 99 -1.45 3.90 6.05
C GLN A 99 -0.80 2.63 5.49
N LYS A 100 0.52 2.63 5.26
CA LYS A 100 1.26 1.44 4.85
C LYS A 100 1.15 0.32 5.88
N GLN A 101 1.26 0.65 7.17
CA GLN A 101 1.12 -0.33 8.24
C GLN A 101 -0.27 -0.97 8.24
N LEU A 102 -1.33 -0.17 8.15
CA LEU A 102 -2.71 -0.66 8.07
C LEU A 102 -2.98 -1.47 6.80
N GLY A 103 -2.45 -1.03 5.65
CA GLY A 103 -2.58 -1.77 4.39
C GLY A 103 -1.85 -3.11 4.40
N PHE A 104 -0.71 -3.19 5.09
CA PHE A 104 0.02 -4.44 5.30
C PHE A 104 -0.77 -5.42 6.16
N GLU A 105 -1.36 -4.95 7.26
CA GLU A 105 -2.23 -5.75 8.13
C GLU A 105 -3.46 -6.30 7.36
N SER A 106 -4.10 -5.50 6.52
CA SER A 106 -5.21 -5.94 5.67
C SER A 106 -4.79 -7.01 4.66
N VAL A 107 -3.61 -6.88 4.04
CA VAL A 107 -3.09 -7.89 3.11
C VAL A 107 -2.80 -9.21 3.83
N LEU A 108 -2.30 -9.15 5.07
CA LEU A 108 -2.11 -10.35 5.89
C LEU A 108 -3.46 -11.03 6.20
N GLN A 109 -4.48 -10.25 6.55
CA GLN A 109 -5.83 -10.78 6.82
C GLN A 109 -6.47 -11.44 5.59
N ASP A 110 -6.36 -10.84 4.41
CA ASP A 110 -6.90 -11.43 3.16
C ASP A 110 -6.21 -12.77 2.82
N ILE A 111 -4.92 -12.88 3.13
CA ILE A 111 -4.14 -14.11 2.93
C ILE A 111 -4.51 -15.16 3.97
N GLU A 112 -4.61 -14.79 5.24
CA GLU A 112 -5.12 -15.68 6.29
C GLU A 112 -6.49 -16.25 5.91
N GLN A 113 -7.41 -15.41 5.44
CA GLN A 113 -8.72 -15.86 4.95
C GLN A 113 -8.59 -16.79 3.73
N SER A 114 -7.73 -16.46 2.76
CA SER A 114 -7.52 -17.30 1.58
C SER A 114 -6.93 -18.68 1.93
N LEU A 115 -6.08 -18.75 2.96
CA LEU A 115 -5.51 -20.00 3.45
C LEU A 115 -6.54 -20.81 4.26
N LEU A 116 -7.33 -20.15 5.10
CA LEU A 116 -8.38 -20.81 5.91
C LEU A 116 -9.57 -21.31 5.08
N VAL A 117 -9.84 -20.69 3.93
CA VAL A 117 -10.90 -21.12 2.99
C VAL A 117 -10.40 -22.27 2.09
N GLY A 118 -9.08 -22.54 2.04
CA GLY A 118 -8.47 -23.61 1.25
C GLY A 118 -8.58 -25.03 1.84
N ASP A 119 -9.02 -25.19 3.08
CA ASP A 119 -9.14 -26.50 3.76
C ASP A 119 -10.53 -27.16 3.63
N ALA A 120 -11.41 -26.62 2.79
CA ALA A 120 -12.74 -27.17 2.52
C ALA A 120 -12.88 -27.71 1.09
N SER A 121 -12.08 -28.73 0.74
CA SER A 121 -12.33 -29.59 -0.43
C SER A 121 -11.74 -30.97 -0.26
#